data_AF-A0A7V4SMF7-F1
#
_entry.id   AF-A0A7V4SMF7-F1
#
_cell.length_a   1.000
_cell.length_b   1.000
_cell.length_c   1.000
_cell.angle_alpha   90.00
_cell.angle_beta   90.00
_cell.angle_gamma   90.00
#
_symmetry.space_group_name_H-M   'P 1'
#
loop_
_entity.id
_entity.type
_entity.pdbx_description
1 polymer ?
#
loop_
_entity_poly.entity_id
_entity_poly.type
_entity_poly.pdbx_seq_one_letter_code
_entity_poly.pdbx_strand_id
1 'polypeptide(L)' 'MPSPPPTPRLSKAPAGVELTWQGDPQGEYVVYRCTRPTFDTCASAGVVRGTRWTDPEMNDSPVVFYKIEPKA' A
#
# COMPACT_ATOMS: atom_id res chain seq x y z
N MET A 1 6.38 -0.79 27.38
CA MET A 1 5.26 -0.90 26.42
C MET A 1 5.85 -1.34 25.08
N PRO A 2 5.29 -2.34 24.40
CA PRO A 2 5.70 -2.63 23.02
C PRO A 2 5.34 -1.44 22.13
N SER A 3 6.24 -1.06 21.22
CA SER A 3 5.98 -0.02 20.23
C SER A 3 4.79 -0.45 19.35
N PRO A 4 3.91 0.48 18.94
CA PRO A 4 2.84 0.16 18.00
C PRO A 4 3.43 -0.43 16.72
N PRO A 5 2.73 -1.39 16.08
CA PRO A 5 3.17 -1.93 14.80
C PRO A 5 3.31 -0.78 13.80
N PRO A 6 4.34 -0.83 12.93
CA PRO A 6 4.60 0.27 12.03
C PRO A 6 3.44 0.44 11.07
N THR A 7 2.79 1.60 11.16
CA THR A 7 1.66 1.93 10.29
C THR A 7 2.19 2.40 8.94
N PRO A 8 1.71 1.83 7.81
CA PRO A 8 1.98 2.40 6.50
C PRO A 8 1.46 3.84 6.45
N ARG A 9 2.24 4.73 5.82
CA ARG A 9 1.90 6.14 5.65
C ARG A 9 1.35 6.38 4.25
N LEU A 10 0.32 7.21 4.20
CA LEU A 10 -0.35 7.65 2.98
C LEU A 10 -0.15 9.16 2.84
N SER A 11 0.29 9.60 1.67
CA SER A 11 0.42 11.03 1.30
C SER A 11 -0.20 11.28 -0.08
N LYS A 12 -0.75 12.48 -0.28
CA LYS A 12 -1.16 12.90 -1.62
C LYS A 12 0.08 13.22 -2.44
N ALA A 13 0.16 12.68 -3.65
CA ALA A 13 1.19 12.96 -4.63
C ALA A 13 0.58 13.61 -5.88
N PRO A 14 1.35 14.37 -6.68
CA PRO A 14 0.83 14.97 -7.92
C PRO A 14 0.27 13.94 -8.92
N ALA A 15 0.77 12.71 -8.87
CA ALA A 15 0.37 11.61 -9.76
C ALA A 15 -0.58 10.59 -9.09
N GLY A 16 -1.12 10.87 -7.89
CA GLY A 16 -2.04 9.98 -7.20
C GLY A 16 -1.81 9.91 -5.69
N VAL A 17 -1.79 8.70 -5.12
CA VAL A 17 -1.56 8.47 -3.68
C VAL A 17 -0.23 7.77 -3.49
N GLU A 18 0.63 8.34 -2.67
CA GLU A 18 1.89 7.73 -2.29
C GLU A 18 1.77 6.93 -1.00
N LEU A 19 2.26 5.70 -1.06
CA LEU A 19 2.34 4.74 0.01
C LEU A 19 3.78 4.53 0.41
N THR A 20 4.05 4.60 1.71
CA THR A 20 5.33 4.20 2.28
C THR A 20 5.09 3.30 3.48
N TRP A 21 5.87 2.22 3.60
CA TRP A 21 5.77 1.27 4.71
C TRP A 21 7.15 0.97 5.30
N GLN A 22 7.18 0.31 6.45
CA GLN A 22 8.44 -0.19 7.01
C GLN A 22 8.69 -1.62 6.52
N GLY A 23 9.94 -1.90 6.16
CA GLY A 23 10.37 -3.20 5.66
C GLY A 23 11.79 -3.12 5.11
N ASP A 24 12.29 -4.24 4.57
CA ASP A 24 13.51 -4.29 3.79
C ASP A 24 13.39 -3.43 2.50
N PRO A 25 14.25 -2.41 2.31
CA PRO A 25 14.32 -1.61 1.08
C PRO A 25 14.72 -2.40 -0.17
N GLN A 26 15.32 -3.58 -0.02
CA GLN A 26 15.66 -4.49 -1.12
C GLN A 26 14.62 -5.60 -1.32
N GLY A 27 13.66 -5.72 -0.40
CA GLY A 27 12.59 -6.70 -0.45
C GLY A 27 11.58 -6.42 -1.56
N GLU A 28 10.86 -7.46 -1.95
CA GLU A 28 9.69 -7.36 -2.81
C GLU A 28 8.42 -7.42 -1.97
N TYR A 29 7.42 -6.63 -2.33
CA TYR A 29 6.14 -6.56 -1.65
C TYR A 29 5.01 -6.66 -2.66
N VAL A 30 3.97 -7.42 -2.32
CA VAL A 30 2.72 -7.41 -3.05
C VAL A 30 1.83 -6.32 -2.46
N VAL A 31 1.41 -5.38 -3.30
CA VAL A 31 0.47 -4.33 -2.92
C VAL A 31 -0.90 -4.69 -3.46
N TYR A 32 -1.90 -4.65 -2.57
CA TYR A 32 -3.29 -4.87 -2.89
C TYR A 32 -4.08 -3.59 -2.70
N ARG A 33 -5.05 -3.38 -3.59
CA ARG A 33 -5.95 -2.23 -3.61
C ARG A 33 -7.38 -2.70 -3.41
N CYS A 34 -8.09 -2.03 -2.52
CA CYS A 34 -9.44 -2.39 -2.11
C CYS A 34 -10.34 -1.15 -2.07
N THR A 35 -11.60 -1.32 -2.46
CA THR A 35 -12.64 -0.27 -2.34
C THR A 35 -13.48 -0.43 -1.07
N ARG A 36 -13.21 -1.47 -0.29
CA ARG A 36 -13.87 -1.79 0.98
C ARG A 36 -12.80 -2.06 2.04
N PRO A 37 -13.11 -1.84 3.33
CA PRO A 37 -12.20 -2.15 4.43
C PRO A 37 -12.06 -3.67 4.70
N THR A 38 -12.41 -4.52 3.73
CA THR A 38 -12.31 -5.97 3.79
C THR A 38 -11.17 -6.42 2.89
N PHE A 39 -10.16 -7.06 3.45
CA PHE A 39 -8.94 -7.40 2.72
C PHE A 39 -8.98 -8.72 1.95
N ASP A 40 -10.11 -9.42 2.00
CA ASP A 40 -10.29 -10.76 1.43
C ASP A 40 -10.53 -10.75 -0.08
N THR A 41 -11.02 -9.63 -0.61
CA THR A 41 -11.41 -9.48 -2.03
C THR A 41 -10.62 -8.38 -2.74
N CYS A 42 -9.46 -7.99 -2.22
CA CYS A 42 -8.67 -6.93 -2.82
C CYS A 42 -8.05 -7.40 -4.14
N ALA A 43 -8.03 -6.52 -5.13
CA ALA A 43 -7.27 -6.75 -6.34
C ALA A 43 -5.78 -6.50 -6.06
N SER A 44 -4.90 -7.36 -6.57
CA SER A 44 -3.46 -7.08 -6.56
C SER A 44 -3.17 -5.91 -7.49
N ALA A 45 -2.64 -4.81 -6.95
CA ALA A 45 -2.18 -3.67 -7.75
C ALA A 45 -0.84 -3.98 -8.43
N GLY A 46 0.00 -4.81 -7.79
CA GLY A 46 1.24 -5.30 -8.38
C GLY A 46 2.29 -5.67 -7.35
N VAL A 47 3.48 -6.03 -7.86
CA VAL A 47 4.68 -6.26 -7.04
C VAL A 47 5.56 -5.03 -7.08
N VAL A 48 5.98 -4.57 -5.92
CA VAL A 48 6.82 -3.38 -5.73
C VAL A 48 8.13 -3.81 -5.10
N ARG A 49 9.25 -3.28 -5.60
CA ARG A 49 10.55 -3.45 -4.98
C ARG A 49 10.85 -2.27 -4.07
N GLY A 50 11.23 -2.56 -2.84
CA GLY A 50 11.44 -1.57 -1.79
C GLY A 50 10.14 -1.14 -1.09
N THR A 51 10.21 -0.04 -0.34
CA THR A 51 9.22 0.32 0.67
C THR A 51 8.33 1.51 0.31
N ARG A 52 8.30 1.88 -0.98
CA ARG A 52 7.54 3.02 -1.50
C ARG A 52 6.86 2.66 -2.80
N TRP A 53 5.59 3.04 -2.93
CA TRP A 53 4.81 2.89 -4.15
C TRP A 53 3.88 4.07 -4.34
N THR A 54 3.63 4.44 -5.59
CA THR A 54 2.65 5.46 -5.94
C THR A 54 1.52 4.77 -6.69
N ASP A 55 0.31 4.84 -6.15
CA ASP A 55 -0.90 4.43 -6.86
C ASP A 55 -1.18 5.46 -7.96
N PRO A 56 -1.02 5.11 -9.25
CA PRO A 56 -1.27 6.04 -10.35
C PRO A 56 -2.76 6.20 -10.64
N GLU A 57 -3.62 5.32 -10.10
CA GLU A 57 -5.05 5.37 -10.33
C GLU A 57 -5.72 6.26 -9.28
N MET A 58 -5.82 7.54 -9.62
CA MET A 58 -6.65 8.49 -8.90
C MET A 58 -8.09 8.39 -9.43
N ASN A 59 -8.76 7.26 -9.21
CA ASN A 59 -10.16 7.08 -9.59
C ASN A 59 -11.01 7.98 -8.67
N ASP A 60 -12.12 8.50 -9.18
CA ASP A 60 -13.12 9.29 -8.44
C ASP A 60 -13.84 8.52 -7.31
N SER A 61 -13.31 7.37 -6.87
CA SER A 61 -13.84 6.62 -5.73
C SER A 61 -13.48 7.31 -4.42
N PRO A 62 -14.44 7.49 -3.49
CA PRO A 62 -14.27 8.41 -2.38
C PRO A 62 -13.29 7.91 -1.30
N VAL A 63 -13.08 6.60 -1.17
CA VAL A 63 -12.13 6.01 -0.20
C VAL A 63 -11.54 4.73 -0.77
N VAL A 64 -10.21 4.59 -0.68
CA VAL A 64 -9.47 3.38 -1.07
C VAL A 64 -8.66 2.85 0.12
N PHE A 65 -8.53 1.54 0.20
CA PHE A 65 -7.79 0.82 1.23
C PHE A 65 -6.68 0.03 0.58
N TYR A 66 -5.57 -0.11 1.31
CA TYR A 66 -4.39 -0.83 0.82
C TYR A 66 -3.93 -1.87 1.82
N LYS A 67 -3.46 -2.99 1.29
CA LYS A 67 -2.76 -4.03 2.05
C LYS A 67 -1.41 -4.27 1.38
N ILE A 68 -0.37 -4.40 2.20
CA ILE A 68 0.99 -4.69 1.73
C ILE A 68 1.44 -5.97 2.42
N GLU A 69 1.93 -6.92 1.63
CA GLU A 69 2.52 -8.16 2.13
C GLU A 69 3.94 -8.29 1.59
N PRO A 70 4.93 -8.68 2.42
CA PRO A 70 6.22 -9.11 1.92
C PRO A 70 6.02 -10.30 0.98
N LYS A 71 6.62 -10.24 -0.21
CA LYS A 71 6.69 -11.37 -1.12
C LYS A 71 7.79 -12.30 -0.61
N ALA A 72 7.39 -13.48 -0.12
CA ALA A 72 8.30 -14.52 0.35
C ALA A 72 9.12 -15.13 -0.80
#